data_AF-A0A5E6QAX9-F1
#
_entry.id   AF-A0A5E6QAX9-F1
#
_cell.length_a   1.000
_cell.length_b   1.000
_cell.length_c   1.000
_cell.angle_alpha   90.00
_cell.angle_beta   90.00
_cell.angle_gamma   90.00
#
_symmetry.space_group_name_H-M   'P 1'
#
loop_
_entity.id
_entity.type
_entity.pdbx_description
1 polymer ?
#
loop_
_entity_poly.entity_id
_entity_poly.type
_entity_poly.pdbx_seq_one_letter_code
_entity_poly.pdbx_strand_id
1 'polypeptide(L)'
;MMIVGGQAIDADVIEQWRISHPFGDLHLIRRGNSLDNVRLNLCESKGIRVGNTPGVEASHVAVYIAHWLKRADGSLPPDICVLGYGNVGKELVKRLLDRDPEVRVKVVDRHGRSAGNINRRVSFVEDWSEALEGACAVALCLSLKGDAAYRIERALIQRMDKVARLVCVSKPDIFSDDALQTLAIAEHTQLVLDCAPGALDAFRMRTQALGCSVSTWRKPATLTTHAATTEACQCDLDCAVSVQLSLKALHGIVRRTRAQSLMIPAQHASADAPCVSIIGRGINGLLQALMFRLANYRVTVYEGSQANDGVGRGSVMTTANAQHDDYLLLANPYLTDEFNGVGIELFEKLLADNPSIDASADGLESSCFLAGITSLLLRSGVEFTPKHLGLVQIAELSREQFVITAQGGGALDGISIVHCAASNLIVDGATYSECITLGLIWACLVQEIIQAKAATSSALYQ
;
A
#
# COMPACT_ATOMS: atom_id res chain seq x y z
N MET A 1 -4.94 -6.88 16.80
CA MET A 1 -6.18 -6.82 15.97
C MET A 1 -6.09 -5.61 15.05
N MET A 2 -6.67 -5.73 13.85
CA MET A 2 -6.62 -4.72 12.80
C MET A 2 -8.03 -4.24 12.48
N ILE A 3 -8.21 -2.94 12.39
CA ILE A 3 -9.49 -2.28 12.20
C ILE A 3 -9.40 -1.40 10.96
N VAL A 4 -10.35 -1.56 10.05
CA VAL A 4 -10.49 -0.72 8.85
C VAL A 4 -11.75 0.10 8.97
N GLY A 5 -11.62 1.42 8.82
CA GLY A 5 -12.73 2.34 9.02
C GLY A 5 -12.80 3.45 7.98
N GLY A 6 -14.03 3.69 7.52
CA GLY A 6 -14.46 4.84 6.72
C GLY A 6 -15.04 6.00 7.55
N GLN A 7 -15.44 5.71 8.79
CA GLN A 7 -16.33 6.55 9.58
C GLN A 7 -15.60 7.40 10.63
N ALA A 8 -16.35 8.25 11.32
CA ALA A 8 -15.85 8.94 12.50
C ALA A 8 -15.55 7.93 13.60
N ILE A 9 -14.36 8.06 14.19
CA ILE A 9 -13.86 7.22 15.27
C ILE A 9 -13.79 8.10 16.52
N ASP A 10 -14.89 8.10 17.26
CA ASP A 10 -15.08 8.88 18.48
C ASP A 10 -14.60 8.11 19.74
N ALA A 11 -14.83 8.72 20.90
CA ALA A 11 -14.39 8.15 22.17
C ALA A 11 -15.08 6.83 22.49
N ASP A 12 -16.39 6.74 22.26
CA ASP A 12 -17.19 5.58 22.60
C ASP A 12 -16.73 4.35 21.78
N VAL A 13 -16.46 4.54 20.48
CA VAL A 13 -15.91 3.49 19.61
C VAL A 13 -14.52 3.05 20.09
N ILE A 14 -13.64 4.00 20.42
CA ILE A 14 -12.27 3.70 20.88
C ILE A 14 -12.30 2.94 22.21
N GLU A 15 -13.16 3.34 23.14
CA GLU A 15 -13.33 2.68 24.44
C GLU A 15 -13.87 1.27 24.27
N GLN A 16 -14.90 1.08 23.44
CA GLN A 16 -15.48 -0.23 23.19
C GLN A 16 -14.46 -1.20 22.59
N TRP A 17 -13.61 -0.75 21.66
CA TRP A 17 -12.53 -1.58 21.12
C TRP A 17 -11.55 -2.01 22.18
N ARG A 18 -11.17 -1.10 23.09
CA ARG A 18 -10.21 -1.41 24.15
C ARG A 18 -10.82 -2.31 25.22
N ILE A 19 -12.11 -2.16 25.54
CA ILE A 19 -12.84 -3.06 26.45
C ILE A 19 -12.90 -4.47 25.84
N SER A 20 -13.22 -4.57 24.55
CA SER A 20 -13.35 -5.85 23.85
C SER A 20 -11.98 -6.53 23.62
N HIS A 21 -10.91 -5.73 23.52
CA HIS A 21 -9.54 -6.21 23.28
C HIS A 21 -8.58 -5.55 24.28
N PRO A 22 -8.62 -5.99 25.56
CA PRO A 22 -7.88 -5.36 26.64
C PRO A 22 -6.36 -5.53 26.52
N PHE A 23 -5.91 -6.56 25.79
CA PHE A 23 -4.50 -6.89 25.61
C PHE A 23 -4.08 -6.82 24.14
N GLY A 24 -2.78 -6.57 23.93
CA GLY A 24 -2.14 -6.60 22.61
C GLY A 24 -2.29 -5.32 21.78
N ASP A 25 -1.56 -5.32 20.67
CA ASP A 25 -1.48 -4.19 19.76
C ASP A 25 -2.79 -4.07 18.94
N LEU A 26 -3.41 -2.88 18.99
CA LEU A 26 -4.51 -2.51 18.10
C LEU A 26 -4.02 -1.53 17.04
N HIS A 27 -4.40 -1.80 15.80
CA HIS A 27 -4.08 -0.97 14.65
C HIS A 27 -5.36 -0.53 13.96
N LEU A 28 -5.52 0.77 13.76
CA LEU A 28 -6.56 1.36 12.93
C LEU A 28 -5.93 1.81 11.61
N ILE A 29 -6.43 1.31 10.49
CA ILE A 29 -6.07 1.81 9.15
C ILE A 29 -7.28 2.56 8.60
N ARG A 30 -7.13 3.89 8.50
CA ARG A 30 -8.13 4.78 7.95
C ARG A 30 -8.04 4.80 6.42
N ARG A 31 -9.17 4.58 5.77
CA ARG A 31 -9.31 4.70 4.32
C ARG A 31 -9.32 6.17 3.86
N GLY A 32 -8.31 6.60 3.11
CA GLY A 32 -8.16 7.99 2.63
C GLY A 32 -7.04 8.76 3.35
N ASN A 33 -6.81 10.01 2.95
CA ASN A 33 -5.72 10.82 3.49
C ASN A 33 -6.04 11.47 4.84
N SER A 34 -7.29 11.90 5.09
CA SER A 34 -7.63 12.66 6.30
C SER A 34 -7.77 11.77 7.54
N LEU A 35 -7.22 12.24 8.66
CA LEU A 35 -7.38 11.68 9.99
C LEU A 35 -8.25 12.57 10.91
N ASP A 36 -8.85 13.63 10.39
CA ASP A 36 -9.61 14.60 11.19
C ASP A 36 -10.79 13.99 11.95
N ASN A 37 -11.35 12.91 11.40
CA ASN A 37 -12.47 12.20 12.00
C ASN A 37 -12.01 11.12 12.99
N VAL A 38 -10.74 11.09 13.37
CA VAL A 38 -10.17 10.15 14.34
C VAL A 38 -9.62 10.93 15.53
N ARG A 39 -10.04 10.57 16.75
CA ARG A 39 -9.47 11.15 17.97
C ARG A 39 -8.07 10.60 18.26
N LEU A 40 -7.06 11.09 17.53
CA LEU A 40 -5.68 10.58 17.57
C LEU A 40 -5.07 10.53 18.97
N ASN A 41 -5.23 11.60 19.77
CA ASN A 41 -4.71 11.65 21.15
C ASN A 41 -5.31 10.55 22.03
N LEU A 42 -6.61 10.26 21.84
CA LEU A 42 -7.29 9.22 22.60
C LEU A 42 -6.83 7.83 22.14
N CYS A 43 -6.72 7.60 20.82
CA CYS A 43 -6.13 6.38 20.27
C CYS A 43 -4.74 6.13 20.86
N GLU A 44 -3.86 7.13 20.87
CA GLU A 44 -2.52 7.04 21.43
C GLU A 44 -2.54 6.70 22.92
N SER A 45 -3.34 7.41 23.73
CA SER A 45 -3.48 7.13 25.17
C SER A 45 -3.99 5.72 25.48
N LYS A 46 -4.71 5.10 24.54
CA LYS A 46 -5.24 3.74 24.65
C LYS A 46 -4.36 2.73 23.91
N GLY A 47 -3.15 3.08 23.47
CA GLY A 47 -2.24 2.18 22.77
C GLY A 47 -2.78 1.67 21.43
N ILE A 48 -3.57 2.49 20.72
CA ILE A 48 -4.07 2.20 19.37
C ILE A 48 -3.21 2.98 18.37
N ARG A 49 -2.49 2.24 17.51
CA ARG A 49 -1.70 2.84 16.43
C ARG A 49 -2.61 3.14 15.25
N VAL A 50 -2.55 4.38 14.74
CA VAL A 50 -3.40 4.83 13.63
C VAL A 50 -2.53 5.06 12.39
N GLY A 51 -2.92 4.46 11.27
CA GLY A 51 -2.38 4.71 9.94
C GLY A 51 -3.47 5.15 8.96
N ASN A 52 -3.07 5.64 7.80
CA ASN A 52 -3.95 6.07 6.71
C ASN A 52 -3.35 5.72 5.34
N THR A 53 -3.99 6.14 4.26
CA THR A 53 -3.53 5.89 2.88
C THR A 53 -3.23 7.22 2.15
N PRO A 54 -2.17 7.95 2.54
CA PRO A 54 -1.92 9.29 2.03
C PRO A 54 -1.51 9.26 0.56
N GLY A 55 -2.06 10.16 -0.24
CA GLY A 55 -1.68 10.34 -1.65
C GLY A 55 -2.35 9.38 -2.64
N VAL A 56 -3.03 8.32 -2.21
CA VAL A 56 -3.74 7.39 -3.11
C VAL A 56 -4.82 8.09 -3.91
N GLU A 57 -5.63 8.92 -3.25
CA GLU A 57 -6.68 9.71 -3.91
C GLU A 57 -6.12 10.89 -4.72
N ALA A 58 -4.84 11.24 -4.59
CA ALA A 58 -4.28 12.46 -5.17
C ALA A 58 -4.36 12.47 -6.69
N SER A 59 -4.11 11.33 -7.33
CA SER A 59 -4.15 11.20 -8.78
C SER A 59 -5.58 11.38 -9.33
N HIS A 60 -6.58 10.89 -8.60
CA HIS A 60 -8.02 11.01 -8.92
C HIS A 60 -8.51 12.44 -8.73
N VAL A 61 -8.17 13.05 -7.60
CA VAL A 61 -8.47 14.46 -7.30
C VAL A 61 -7.82 15.38 -8.33
N ALA A 62 -6.59 15.08 -8.78
CA ALA A 62 -5.93 15.82 -9.85
C ALA A 62 -6.68 15.74 -11.20
N VAL A 63 -7.24 14.57 -11.56
CA VAL A 63 -8.08 14.43 -12.77
C VAL A 63 -9.31 15.31 -12.67
N TYR A 64 -9.95 15.28 -11.50
CA TYR A 64 -11.14 16.06 -11.22
C TYR A 64 -10.87 17.56 -11.33
N ILE A 65 -9.78 18.04 -10.73
CA ILE A 65 -9.37 19.45 -10.84
C ILE A 65 -9.12 19.82 -12.30
N ALA A 66 -8.33 19.02 -13.02
CA ALA A 66 -8.02 19.28 -14.43
C ALA A 66 -9.26 19.30 -15.33
N HIS A 67 -10.29 18.50 -15.02
CA HIS A 67 -11.58 18.56 -15.71
C HIS A 67 -12.26 19.92 -15.50
N TRP A 68 -12.32 20.41 -14.27
CA TRP A 68 -12.95 21.69 -13.96
C TRP A 68 -12.15 22.90 -14.45
N LEU A 69 -10.83 22.83 -14.53
CA LEU A 69 -10.01 23.96 -15.02
C LEU A 69 -10.21 24.26 -16.52
N LYS A 70 -10.81 23.36 -17.30
CA LYS A 70 -11.02 23.53 -18.75
C LYS A 70 -11.95 24.70 -19.08
N ARG A 71 -11.67 25.44 -20.15
CA ARG A 71 -12.56 26.48 -20.68
C ARG A 71 -13.86 25.86 -21.21
N ALA A 72 -14.83 26.70 -21.57
CA ALA A 72 -16.13 26.26 -22.07
C ALA A 72 -16.04 25.44 -23.38
N ASP A 73 -14.97 25.64 -24.15
CA ASP A 73 -14.65 24.87 -25.36
C ASP A 73 -13.94 23.53 -25.07
N GLY A 74 -13.68 23.21 -23.80
CA GLY A 74 -12.99 22.00 -23.36
C GLY A 74 -11.46 22.07 -23.38
N SER A 75 -10.88 23.17 -23.86
CA SER A 75 -9.42 23.40 -23.86
C SER A 75 -8.89 23.74 -22.47
N LEU A 76 -7.61 23.42 -22.20
CA LEU A 76 -6.94 23.93 -21.01
C LEU A 76 -6.48 25.38 -21.26
N PRO A 77 -6.60 26.27 -20.27
CA PRO A 77 -6.00 27.59 -20.37
C PRO A 77 -4.47 27.47 -20.36
N PRO A 78 -3.76 28.37 -21.07
CA PRO A 78 -2.31 28.28 -21.25
C PRO A 78 -1.53 28.51 -19.96
N ASP A 79 -2.10 29.27 -19.02
CA ASP A 79 -1.47 29.58 -17.74
C ASP A 79 -2.38 29.11 -16.60
N ILE A 80 -1.88 28.18 -15.79
CA ILE A 80 -2.61 27.59 -14.66
C ILE A 80 -1.82 27.85 -13.37
N CYS A 81 -2.50 28.38 -12.36
CA CYS A 81 -1.95 28.58 -11.03
C CYS A 81 -2.35 27.44 -10.10
N VAL A 82 -1.38 26.85 -9.38
CA VAL A 82 -1.59 25.77 -8.41
C VAL A 82 -1.07 26.21 -7.06
N LEU A 83 -1.97 26.42 -6.11
CA LEU A 83 -1.65 26.78 -4.73
C LEU A 83 -1.59 25.51 -3.89
N GLY A 84 -0.38 25.13 -3.46
CA GLY A 84 -0.12 23.93 -2.69
C GLY A 84 0.48 22.79 -3.52
N TYR A 85 1.75 22.49 -3.25
CA TYR A 85 2.52 21.45 -3.95
C TYR A 85 2.66 20.15 -3.13
N GLY A 86 1.56 19.76 -2.46
CA GLY A 86 1.43 18.45 -1.81
C GLY A 86 1.16 17.31 -2.80
N ASN A 87 0.71 16.15 -2.33
CA ASN A 87 0.45 14.99 -3.19
C ASN A 87 -0.50 15.31 -4.37
N VAL A 88 -1.62 15.99 -4.09
CA VAL A 88 -2.59 16.42 -5.12
C VAL A 88 -1.95 17.40 -6.11
N GLY A 89 -1.25 18.42 -5.60
CA GLY A 89 -0.60 19.43 -6.45
C GLY A 89 0.44 18.83 -7.40
N LYS A 90 1.27 17.92 -6.90
CA LYS A 90 2.28 17.21 -7.71
C LYS A 90 1.64 16.40 -8.84
N GLU A 91 0.62 15.61 -8.51
CA GLU A 91 -0.13 14.82 -9.50
C GLU A 91 -0.85 15.70 -10.53
N LEU A 92 -1.41 16.85 -10.08
CA LEU A 92 -2.02 17.81 -10.98
C LEU A 92 -1.00 18.40 -11.96
N VAL A 93 0.13 18.90 -11.47
CA VAL A 93 1.18 19.47 -12.34
C VAL A 93 1.67 18.44 -13.34
N LYS A 94 1.98 17.21 -12.90
CA LYS A 94 2.39 16.11 -13.78
C LYS A 94 1.35 15.89 -14.90
N ARG A 95 0.08 15.72 -14.54
CA ARG A 95 -1.01 15.47 -15.50
C ARG A 95 -1.25 16.63 -16.47
N LEU A 96 -1.13 17.88 -16.01
CA LEU A 96 -1.26 19.04 -16.89
C LEU A 96 -0.15 19.03 -17.95
N LEU A 97 1.10 18.83 -17.53
CA LEU A 97 2.26 18.81 -18.42
C LEU A 97 2.23 17.66 -19.44
N ASP A 98 1.66 16.52 -19.07
CA ASP A 98 1.52 15.33 -19.93
C ASP A 98 0.40 15.49 -20.97
N ARG A 99 -0.64 16.27 -20.66
CA ARG A 99 -1.83 16.43 -21.52
C ARG A 99 -1.69 17.51 -22.57
N ASP A 100 -1.00 18.60 -22.24
CA ASP A 100 -0.89 19.76 -23.11
C ASP A 100 0.55 20.28 -23.12
N PRO A 101 1.23 20.31 -24.29
CA PRO A 101 2.59 20.80 -24.38
C PRO A 101 2.71 22.31 -24.11
N GLU A 102 1.64 23.09 -24.35
CA GLU A 102 1.66 24.56 -24.26
C GLU A 102 1.29 25.08 -22.87
N VAL A 103 0.80 24.21 -21.98
CA VAL A 103 0.43 24.64 -20.63
C VAL A 103 1.66 25.03 -19.83
N ARG A 104 1.57 26.19 -19.18
CA ARG A 104 2.50 26.70 -18.19
C ARG A 104 1.84 26.67 -16.83
N VAL A 105 2.58 26.19 -15.85
CA VAL A 105 2.06 26.02 -14.49
C VAL A 105 2.86 26.89 -13.53
N LYS A 106 2.18 27.78 -12.82
CA LYS A 106 2.76 28.54 -11.72
C LYS A 106 2.37 27.87 -10.42
N VAL A 107 3.35 27.45 -9.63
CA VAL A 107 3.15 26.68 -8.40
C VAL A 107 3.58 27.52 -7.22
N VAL A 108 2.71 27.61 -6.23
CA VAL A 108 3.06 28.18 -4.93
C VAL A 108 3.48 27.06 -3.99
N ASP A 109 4.77 26.99 -3.67
CA ASP A 109 5.31 26.11 -2.63
C ASP A 109 6.22 26.89 -1.68
N ARG A 110 5.88 26.91 -0.40
CA ARG A 110 6.64 27.63 0.65
C ARG A 110 7.72 26.76 1.30
N HIS A 111 7.91 25.51 0.89
CA HIS A 111 8.91 24.61 1.49
C HIS A 111 10.32 24.80 0.91
N GLY A 112 10.58 25.89 0.18
CA GLY A 112 11.91 26.27 -0.31
C GLY A 112 12.60 25.19 -1.14
N ARG A 113 11.84 24.35 -1.86
CA ARG A 113 12.43 23.29 -2.67
C ARG A 113 13.12 23.91 -3.89
N SER A 114 14.45 23.77 -3.92
CA SER A 114 15.27 24.08 -5.09
C SER A 114 14.75 23.33 -6.30
N ALA A 115 14.69 24.03 -7.43
CA ALA A 115 14.24 23.54 -8.73
C ALA A 115 15.15 22.41 -9.26
N GLY A 116 15.02 21.21 -8.69
CA GLY A 116 15.67 20.01 -9.18
C GLY A 116 15.07 19.61 -10.52
N ASN A 117 15.77 19.95 -11.60
CA ASN A 117 15.48 19.60 -13.00
C ASN A 117 14.00 19.68 -13.39
N ILE A 118 13.38 20.81 -13.07
CA ILE A 118 11.96 21.02 -13.29
C ILE A 118 11.77 21.46 -14.75
N ASN A 119 10.82 20.80 -15.42
CA ASN A 119 10.31 21.17 -16.73
C ASN A 119 10.16 22.70 -16.84
N ARG A 120 10.75 23.32 -17.87
CA ARG A 120 10.79 24.79 -18.06
C ARG A 120 9.40 25.46 -18.08
N ARG A 121 8.34 24.66 -18.22
CA ARG A 121 6.94 25.09 -18.18
C ARG A 121 6.39 25.26 -16.76
N VAL A 122 7.15 24.90 -15.71
CA VAL A 122 6.73 25.07 -14.32
C VAL A 122 7.58 26.14 -13.65
N SER A 123 6.92 27.15 -13.08
CA SER A 123 7.56 28.20 -12.28
C SER A 123 7.11 28.09 -10.83
N PHE A 124 8.06 28.14 -9.90
CA PHE A 124 7.78 28.13 -8.47
C PHE A 124 7.87 29.55 -7.93
N VAL A 125 6.86 29.99 -7.21
CA VAL A 125 6.78 31.32 -6.59
C VAL A 125 6.41 31.20 -5.12
N GLU A 126 6.93 32.09 -4.29
CA GLU A 126 6.64 32.10 -2.85
C GLU A 126 5.45 33.01 -2.50
N ASP A 127 5.26 34.09 -3.28
CA ASP A 127 4.20 35.06 -3.09
C ASP A 127 2.90 34.64 -3.80
N TRP A 128 1.82 34.59 -3.03
CA TRP A 128 0.48 34.26 -3.52
C TRP A 128 -0.07 35.36 -4.42
N SER A 129 0.31 36.61 -4.16
CA SER A 129 -0.11 37.77 -4.95
C SER A 129 0.46 37.69 -6.36
N GLU A 130 1.77 37.44 -6.48
CA GLU A 130 2.44 37.19 -7.76
C GLU A 130 1.85 35.95 -8.47
N ALA A 131 1.47 34.94 -7.70
CA ALA A 131 0.90 33.72 -8.24
C ALA A 131 -0.46 33.93 -8.91
N LEU A 132 -1.32 34.72 -8.27
CA LEU A 132 -2.71 34.92 -8.68
C LEU A 132 -2.90 36.09 -9.65
N GLU A 133 -1.90 36.95 -9.81
CA GLU A 133 -1.93 38.09 -10.72
C GLU A 133 -2.30 37.67 -12.15
N GLY A 134 -3.47 38.11 -12.63
CA GLY A 134 -4.00 37.79 -13.96
C GLY A 134 -4.36 36.31 -14.18
N ALA A 135 -4.41 35.49 -13.13
CA ALA A 135 -4.68 34.07 -13.27
C ALA A 135 -6.15 33.82 -13.64
N CYS A 136 -6.39 33.14 -14.77
CA CYS A 136 -7.72 32.74 -15.24
C CYS A 136 -8.13 31.32 -14.79
N ALA A 137 -7.18 30.50 -14.34
CA ALA A 137 -7.42 29.15 -13.86
C ALA A 137 -6.54 28.85 -12.65
N VAL A 138 -7.20 28.58 -11.52
CA VAL A 138 -6.55 28.47 -10.22
C VAL A 138 -7.02 27.21 -9.52
N ALA A 139 -6.07 26.37 -9.07
CA ALA A 139 -6.32 25.20 -8.25
C ALA A 139 -5.83 25.43 -6.82
N LEU A 140 -6.69 25.18 -5.83
CA LEU A 140 -6.36 25.27 -4.40
C LEU A 140 -6.24 23.86 -3.79
N CYS A 141 -5.01 23.43 -3.59
CA CYS A 141 -4.57 22.11 -3.12
C CYS A 141 -3.81 22.23 -1.77
N LEU A 142 -4.35 23.01 -0.83
CA LEU A 142 -3.72 23.38 0.43
C LEU A 142 -4.09 22.41 1.55
N SER A 143 -3.11 22.06 2.39
CA SER A 143 -3.34 21.32 3.64
C SER A 143 -3.32 22.30 4.81
N LEU A 144 -4.48 22.52 5.45
CA LEU A 144 -4.58 23.27 6.69
C LEU A 144 -4.08 22.41 7.85
N LYS A 145 -2.75 22.39 8.08
CA LYS A 145 -2.18 21.91 9.34
C LYS A 145 -1.87 23.09 10.25
N GLY A 146 -2.62 23.19 11.35
CA GLY A 146 -2.16 23.77 12.61
C GLY A 146 -2.02 25.29 12.72
N ASP A 147 -1.95 26.05 11.63
CA ASP A 147 -1.77 27.50 11.75
C ASP A 147 -2.76 28.29 10.89
N ALA A 148 -3.36 29.31 11.52
CA ALA A 148 -4.37 30.20 10.94
C ALA A 148 -3.79 31.14 9.86
N ALA A 149 -2.57 30.88 9.39
CA ALA A 149 -1.78 31.75 8.51
C ALA A 149 -2.13 31.67 7.01
N TYR A 150 -3.09 30.83 6.61
CA TYR A 150 -3.39 30.55 5.20
C TYR A 150 -4.83 30.91 4.85
N ARG A 151 -5.09 32.20 4.61
CA ARG A 151 -6.39 32.68 4.16
C ARG A 151 -6.32 33.34 2.79
N ILE A 152 -7.20 32.92 1.89
CA ILE A 152 -7.55 33.61 0.66
C ILE A 152 -8.37 34.84 1.08
N GLU A 153 -7.74 36.00 0.92
CA GLU A 153 -8.32 37.31 1.22
C GLU A 153 -8.92 37.98 -0.01
N ARG A 154 -9.75 39.01 0.22
CA ARG A 154 -10.33 39.83 -0.85
C ARG A 154 -9.29 40.31 -1.86
N ALA A 155 -8.13 40.77 -1.38
CA ALA A 155 -7.07 41.29 -2.23
C ALA A 155 -6.55 40.22 -3.23
N LEU A 156 -6.50 38.95 -2.83
CA LEU A 156 -6.06 37.86 -3.69
C LEU A 156 -7.10 37.51 -4.76
N ILE A 157 -8.39 37.52 -4.40
CA ILE A 157 -9.47 37.33 -5.39
C ILE A 157 -9.47 38.46 -6.43
N GLN A 158 -9.22 39.69 -6.00
CA GLN A 158 -9.20 40.87 -6.88
C GLN A 158 -8.01 40.92 -7.85
N ARG A 159 -6.92 40.18 -7.57
CA ARG A 159 -5.77 40.06 -8.46
C ARG A 159 -5.96 39.05 -9.60
N MET A 160 -6.93 38.16 -9.46
CA MET A 160 -7.27 37.18 -10.50
C MET A 160 -7.87 37.86 -11.73
N ASP A 161 -7.85 37.17 -12.87
CA ASP A 161 -8.56 37.65 -14.06
C ASP A 161 -10.07 37.80 -13.77
N LYS A 162 -10.72 38.76 -14.43
CA LYS A 162 -12.16 38.99 -14.27
C LYS A 162 -12.97 37.75 -14.66
N VAL A 163 -12.48 36.98 -15.63
CA VAL A 163 -13.05 35.72 -16.11
C VAL A 163 -12.15 34.58 -15.65
N ALA A 164 -12.28 34.22 -14.38
CA ALA A 164 -11.46 33.19 -13.76
C ALA A 164 -12.28 32.00 -13.27
N ARG A 165 -11.63 30.83 -13.20
CA ARG A 165 -12.16 29.67 -12.49
C ARG A 165 -11.25 29.27 -11.36
N LEU A 166 -11.85 29.11 -10.19
CA LEU A 166 -11.21 28.72 -8.96
C LEU A 166 -11.72 27.34 -8.56
N VAL A 167 -10.85 26.34 -8.56
CA VAL A 167 -11.18 24.95 -8.16
C VAL A 167 -10.51 24.67 -6.82
N CYS A 168 -11.31 24.44 -5.80
CA CYS A 168 -10.87 24.21 -4.44
C CYS A 168 -11.21 22.78 -4.00
N VAL A 169 -10.18 22.02 -3.62
CA VAL A 169 -10.31 20.68 -3.02
C VAL A 169 -9.83 20.66 -1.56
N SER A 170 -9.61 21.85 -1.01
CA SER A 170 -9.14 22.08 0.35
C SER A 170 -10.34 22.37 1.27
N LYS A 171 -10.15 22.39 2.60
CA LYS A 171 -11.24 22.80 3.50
C LYS A 171 -11.66 24.24 3.19
N PRO A 172 -12.96 24.57 3.23
CA PRO A 172 -13.45 25.90 2.86
C PRO A 172 -12.98 27.02 3.80
N ASP A 173 -12.47 26.67 4.99
CA ASP A 173 -11.94 27.61 5.99
C ASP A 173 -10.72 28.40 5.50
N ILE A 174 -10.10 27.99 4.39
CA ILE A 174 -9.07 28.78 3.72
C ILE A 174 -9.61 30.12 3.21
N PHE A 175 -10.91 30.31 3.00
CA PHE A 175 -11.44 31.59 2.55
C PHE A 175 -11.73 32.50 3.74
N SER A 176 -11.32 33.77 3.66
CA SER A 176 -11.82 34.83 4.55
C SER A 176 -13.27 35.20 4.24
N ASP A 177 -13.99 35.78 5.19
CA ASP A 177 -15.38 36.23 4.98
C ASP A 177 -15.46 37.28 3.85
N ASP A 178 -14.51 38.21 3.83
CA ASP A 178 -14.38 39.23 2.80
C ASP A 178 -14.15 38.63 1.40
N ALA A 179 -13.36 37.56 1.29
CA ALA A 179 -13.15 36.87 0.02
C ALA A 179 -14.43 36.18 -0.48
N LEU A 180 -15.22 35.57 0.42
CA LEU A 180 -16.50 34.96 0.05
C LEU A 180 -17.51 35.98 -0.44
N GLN A 181 -17.59 37.14 0.23
CA GLN A 181 -18.43 38.24 -0.25
C GLN A 181 -17.96 38.80 -1.60
N THR A 182 -16.65 38.91 -1.82
CA THR A 182 -16.09 39.32 -3.11
C THR A 182 -16.38 38.33 -4.23
N LEU A 183 -16.28 37.02 -3.96
CA LEU A 183 -16.66 35.98 -4.92
C LEU A 183 -18.17 36.01 -5.23
N ALA A 184 -19.02 36.28 -4.23
CA ALA A 184 -20.47 36.32 -4.41
C ALA A 184 -20.93 37.40 -5.40
N ILE A 185 -20.22 38.53 -5.47
CA ILE A 185 -20.53 39.65 -6.38
C ILE A 185 -19.76 39.59 -7.70
N ALA A 186 -18.82 38.66 -7.85
CA ALA A 186 -18.06 38.52 -9.09
C ALA A 186 -18.94 37.94 -10.20
N GLU A 187 -19.03 38.63 -11.34
CA GLU A 187 -19.93 38.25 -12.44
C GLU A 187 -19.41 37.06 -13.25
N HIS A 188 -18.08 36.92 -13.36
CA HIS A 188 -17.46 35.96 -14.27
C HIS A 188 -16.42 35.07 -13.60
N THR A 189 -16.28 35.15 -12.27
CA THR A 189 -15.45 34.23 -11.49
C THR A 189 -16.28 33.06 -10.99
N GLN A 190 -15.93 31.84 -11.37
CA GLN A 190 -16.62 30.64 -10.89
C GLN A 190 -15.80 29.93 -9.81
N LEU A 191 -16.40 29.72 -8.64
CA LEU A 191 -15.87 28.83 -7.61
C LEU A 191 -16.44 27.40 -7.81
N VAL A 192 -15.55 26.42 -7.85
CA VAL A 192 -15.88 25.00 -7.71
C VAL A 192 -15.24 24.52 -6.42
N LEU A 193 -16.03 24.02 -5.49
CA LEU A 193 -15.59 23.57 -4.17
C LEU A 193 -15.96 22.11 -3.98
N ASP A 194 -14.95 21.25 -3.93
CA ASP A 194 -15.10 19.83 -3.63
C ASP A 194 -14.57 19.53 -2.22
N CYS A 195 -15.44 19.05 -1.33
CA CYS A 195 -15.06 18.75 0.05
C CYS A 195 -16.02 17.71 0.66
N ALA A 196 -15.70 17.23 1.87
CA ALA A 196 -16.60 16.34 2.60
C ALA A 196 -17.95 17.01 2.91
N PRO A 197 -19.08 16.26 2.94
CA PRO A 197 -20.42 16.82 3.14
C PRO A 197 -20.55 17.78 4.32
N GLY A 198 -20.03 17.41 5.50
CA GLY A 198 -20.10 18.27 6.69
C GLY A 198 -19.35 19.60 6.54
N ALA A 199 -18.26 19.64 5.77
CA ALA A 199 -17.54 20.89 5.49
C ALA A 199 -18.32 21.78 4.51
N LEU A 200 -19.04 21.17 3.55
CA LEU A 200 -19.93 21.91 2.64
C LEU A 200 -21.15 22.47 3.37
N ASP A 201 -21.71 21.74 4.32
CA ASP A 201 -22.83 22.22 5.16
C ASP A 201 -22.38 23.40 6.02
N ALA A 202 -21.22 23.30 6.67
CA ALA A 202 -20.62 24.41 7.41
C ALA A 202 -20.38 25.63 6.51
N PHE A 203 -19.91 25.42 5.27
CA PHE A 203 -19.72 26.48 4.28
C PHE A 203 -21.04 27.16 3.87
N ARG A 204 -22.12 26.39 3.66
CA ARG A 204 -23.46 26.93 3.36
C ARG A 204 -23.97 27.78 4.51
N MET A 205 -23.87 27.29 5.74
CA MET A 205 -24.27 28.04 6.94
C MET A 205 -23.47 29.34 7.09
N ARG A 206 -22.15 29.29 6.86
CA ARG A 206 -21.27 30.46 6.92
C ARG A 206 -21.65 31.52 5.88
N THR A 207 -21.83 31.13 4.62
CA THR A 207 -22.21 32.07 3.54
C THR A 207 -23.60 32.66 3.74
N GLN A 208 -24.55 31.88 4.28
CA GLN A 208 -25.86 32.39 4.68
C GLN A 208 -25.76 33.43 5.80
N ALA A 209 -24.96 33.18 6.84
CA ALA A 209 -24.75 34.12 7.94
C ALA A 209 -24.11 35.44 7.49
N LEU A 210 -23.27 35.39 6.44
CA LEU A 210 -22.65 36.57 5.82
C LEU A 210 -23.59 37.35 4.88
N GLY A 211 -24.82 36.89 4.68
CA GLY A 211 -25.78 37.50 3.74
C GLY A 211 -25.47 37.24 2.27
N CYS A 212 -24.55 36.30 1.96
CA CYS A 212 -24.13 35.95 0.61
C CYS A 212 -24.32 34.46 0.34
N SER A 213 -25.53 33.94 0.57
CA SER A 213 -25.87 32.54 0.31
C SER A 213 -25.44 32.12 -1.10
N VAL A 214 -24.91 30.90 -1.26
CA VAL A 214 -24.38 30.39 -2.54
C VAL A 214 -25.36 30.54 -3.70
N SER A 215 -26.67 30.43 -3.43
CA SER A 215 -27.73 30.58 -4.43
C SER A 215 -27.91 32.02 -4.93
N THR A 216 -27.39 33.02 -4.22
CA THR A 216 -27.51 34.44 -4.57
C THR A 216 -26.25 35.00 -5.23
N TRP A 217 -25.24 34.17 -5.47
CA TRP A 217 -24.01 34.60 -6.13
C TRP A 217 -24.29 34.92 -7.60
N ARG A 218 -23.68 35.99 -8.12
CA ARG A 218 -23.84 36.40 -9.53
C ARG A 218 -23.40 35.29 -10.49
N LYS A 219 -22.31 34.60 -10.15
CA LYS A 219 -21.94 33.32 -10.72
C LYS A 219 -22.04 32.23 -9.63
N PRO A 220 -23.06 31.35 -9.68
CA PRO A 220 -23.27 30.34 -8.64
C PRO A 220 -22.03 29.44 -8.45
N ALA A 221 -21.66 29.20 -7.18
CA ALA A 221 -20.60 28.25 -6.88
C ALA A 221 -21.08 26.80 -7.06
N THR A 222 -20.22 25.96 -7.60
CA THR A 222 -20.47 24.51 -7.71
C THR A 222 -19.96 23.83 -6.43
N LEU A 223 -20.85 23.23 -5.65
CA LEU A 223 -20.52 22.47 -4.45
C LEU A 223 -20.68 20.97 -4.71
N THR A 224 -19.67 20.17 -4.38
CA THR A 224 -19.52 18.79 -4.87
C THR A 224 -18.72 17.95 -3.90
N THR A 225 -18.90 16.63 -3.97
CA THR A 225 -18.20 15.64 -3.14
C THR A 225 -17.58 14.53 -4.00
N HIS A 226 -17.26 14.83 -5.26
CA HIS A 226 -16.98 13.84 -6.30
C HIS A 226 -15.49 13.60 -6.55
N ALA A 227 -14.58 14.47 -6.10
CA ALA A 227 -13.17 14.40 -6.50
C ALA A 227 -12.49 13.08 -6.07
N ALA A 228 -12.93 12.49 -4.97
CA ALA A 228 -12.37 11.26 -4.40
C ALA A 228 -13.41 10.13 -4.22
N THR A 229 -14.57 10.18 -4.90
CA THR A 229 -15.65 9.19 -4.73
C THR A 229 -15.94 8.36 -5.98
N THR A 230 -15.12 8.46 -7.01
CA THR A 230 -15.24 7.60 -8.20
C THR A 230 -14.95 6.15 -7.82
N GLU A 231 -15.61 5.20 -8.49
CA GLU A 231 -15.40 3.76 -8.26
C GLU A 231 -13.92 3.38 -8.37
N ALA A 232 -13.21 3.89 -9.38
CA ALA A 232 -11.77 3.68 -9.54
C ALA A 232 -10.96 4.19 -8.33
N CYS A 233 -11.30 5.36 -7.78
CA CYS A 233 -10.66 5.87 -6.57
C CYS A 233 -10.95 4.98 -5.35
N GLN A 234 -12.17 4.46 -5.26
CA GLN A 234 -12.56 3.54 -4.19
C GLN A 234 -11.76 2.23 -4.27
N CYS A 235 -11.60 1.65 -5.46
CA CYS A 235 -10.79 0.45 -5.69
C CYS A 235 -9.32 0.67 -5.31
N ASP A 236 -8.73 1.80 -5.70
CA ASP A 236 -7.33 2.11 -5.37
C ASP A 236 -7.14 2.30 -3.85
N LEU A 237 -8.10 2.92 -3.17
CA LEU A 237 -8.11 3.05 -1.72
C LEU A 237 -8.23 1.69 -1.03
N ASP A 238 -9.08 0.80 -1.53
CA ASP A 238 -9.27 -0.55 -0.97
C ASP A 238 -8.02 -1.42 -1.19
N CYS A 239 -7.38 -1.28 -2.35
CA CYS A 239 -6.07 -1.88 -2.62
C CYS A 239 -5.01 -1.37 -1.64
N ALA A 240 -4.90 -0.04 -1.46
CA ALA A 240 -3.93 0.55 -0.54
C ALA A 240 -4.16 0.14 0.92
N VAL A 241 -5.42 0.06 1.36
CA VAL A 241 -5.76 -0.48 2.69
C VAL A 241 -5.35 -1.94 2.78
N SER A 242 -5.65 -2.76 1.76
CA SER A 242 -5.28 -4.19 1.73
C SER A 242 -3.77 -4.38 1.82
N VAL A 243 -2.99 -3.56 1.11
CA VAL A 243 -1.53 -3.54 1.22
C VAL A 243 -1.07 -3.20 2.64
N GLN A 244 -1.62 -2.14 3.25
CA GLN A 244 -1.29 -1.78 4.63
C GLN A 244 -1.66 -2.88 5.62
N LEU A 245 -2.78 -3.58 5.38
CA LEU A 245 -3.18 -4.73 6.19
C LEU A 245 -2.15 -5.86 6.06
N SER A 246 -1.80 -6.24 4.84
CA SER A 246 -0.80 -7.27 4.57
C SER A 246 0.54 -6.95 5.21
N LEU A 247 1.01 -5.71 5.10
CA LEU A 247 2.24 -5.26 5.76
C LEU A 247 2.19 -5.41 7.28
N LYS A 248 1.11 -5.00 7.94
CA LYS A 248 1.03 -5.12 9.41
C LYS A 248 0.88 -6.57 9.85
N ALA A 249 0.20 -7.41 9.08
CA ALA A 249 0.16 -8.85 9.32
C ALA A 249 1.57 -9.46 9.21
N LEU A 250 2.32 -9.11 8.16
CA LEU A 250 3.68 -9.61 7.92
C LEU A 250 4.66 -9.12 9.00
N HIS A 251 4.61 -7.86 9.41
CA HIS A 251 5.37 -7.39 10.57
C HIS A 251 5.03 -8.15 11.86
N GLY A 252 3.75 -8.47 12.05
CA GLY A 252 3.30 -9.27 13.17
C GLY A 252 3.91 -10.68 13.16
N ILE A 253 3.90 -11.34 11.99
CA ILE A 253 4.52 -12.65 11.78
C ILE A 253 6.02 -12.56 12.08
N VAL A 254 6.73 -11.64 11.43
CA VAL A 254 8.19 -11.50 11.58
C VAL A 254 8.57 -11.19 13.02
N ARG A 255 7.84 -10.32 13.71
CA ARG A 255 8.09 -10.02 15.13
C ARG A 255 7.95 -11.26 16.01
N ARG A 256 6.94 -12.11 15.77
CA ARG A 256 6.76 -13.37 16.51
C ARG A 256 7.90 -14.35 16.20
N THR A 257 8.19 -14.54 14.92
CA THR A 257 9.27 -15.40 14.45
C THR A 257 10.63 -14.96 15.02
N ARG A 258 10.89 -13.65 15.09
CA ARG A 258 12.12 -13.08 15.66
C ARG A 258 12.24 -13.30 17.17
N ALA A 259 11.11 -13.33 17.88
CA ALA A 259 11.09 -13.63 19.31
C ALA A 259 11.35 -15.12 19.60
N GLN A 260 11.15 -16.00 18.61
CA GLN A 260 11.43 -17.43 18.70
C GLN A 260 12.88 -17.72 18.29
N SER A 261 13.38 -18.91 18.61
CA SER A 261 14.67 -19.37 18.07
C SER A 261 14.44 -19.94 16.67
N LEU A 262 15.30 -19.57 15.72
CA LEU A 262 15.37 -20.17 14.38
C LEU A 262 16.42 -21.29 14.31
N MET A 263 16.90 -21.78 15.46
CA MET A 263 17.85 -22.88 15.51
C MET A 263 17.18 -24.18 15.03
N ILE A 264 17.74 -24.79 13.98
CA ILE A 264 17.20 -26.03 13.42
C ILE A 264 17.34 -27.13 14.47
N PRO A 265 16.25 -27.79 14.88
CA PRO A 265 16.31 -28.81 15.91
C PRO A 265 17.21 -29.98 15.48
N ALA A 266 18.12 -30.42 16.35
CA ALA A 266 18.93 -31.60 16.06
C ALA A 266 18.15 -32.92 16.26
N GLN A 267 17.00 -32.84 16.93
CA GLN A 267 16.12 -33.98 17.21
C GLN A 267 15.09 -34.14 16.11
N HIS A 268 14.69 -35.40 15.88
CA HIS A 268 13.62 -35.73 14.95
C HIS A 268 12.28 -35.21 15.49
N ALA A 269 11.34 -34.94 14.59
CA ALA A 269 9.96 -34.63 14.98
C ALA A 269 9.35 -35.79 15.79
N SER A 270 8.38 -35.47 16.65
CA SER A 270 7.66 -36.51 17.41
C SER A 270 6.89 -37.44 16.45
N ALA A 271 6.68 -38.68 16.85
CA ALA A 271 6.03 -39.67 15.98
C ALA A 271 4.58 -39.31 15.60
N ASP A 272 3.92 -38.56 16.48
CA ASP A 272 2.56 -38.03 16.37
C ASP A 272 2.48 -36.63 15.73
N ALA A 273 3.63 -36.05 15.35
CA ALA A 273 3.66 -34.74 14.73
C ALA A 273 2.93 -34.73 13.37
N PRO A 274 2.27 -33.61 13.03
CA PRO A 274 1.61 -33.46 11.73
C PRO A 274 2.63 -33.54 10.59
N CYS A 275 2.21 -34.12 9.48
CA CYS A 275 3.04 -34.31 8.29
C CYS A 275 2.79 -33.19 7.26
N VAL A 276 3.85 -32.81 6.54
CA VAL A 276 3.77 -31.93 5.38
C VAL A 276 4.69 -32.43 4.27
N SER A 277 4.18 -32.40 3.04
CA SER A 277 4.93 -32.72 1.83
C SER A 277 5.30 -31.45 1.08
N ILE A 278 6.56 -31.32 0.69
CA ILE A 278 7.07 -30.18 -0.08
C ILE A 278 7.59 -30.70 -1.41
N ILE A 279 7.22 -30.06 -2.52
CA ILE A 279 7.61 -30.45 -3.88
C ILE A 279 8.53 -29.38 -4.45
N GLY A 280 9.79 -29.74 -4.66
CA GLY A 280 10.86 -28.83 -5.09
C GLY A 280 11.91 -28.63 -4.00
N ARG A 281 13.20 -28.85 -4.32
CA ARG A 281 14.34 -28.71 -3.40
C ARG A 281 15.12 -27.40 -3.58
N GLY A 282 14.61 -26.49 -4.41
CA GLY A 282 15.18 -25.15 -4.53
C GLY A 282 15.12 -24.38 -3.20
N ILE A 283 15.73 -23.20 -3.16
CA ILE A 283 15.82 -22.35 -1.97
C ILE A 283 14.47 -22.22 -1.24
N ASN A 284 13.39 -21.97 -1.97
CA ASN A 284 12.05 -21.83 -1.38
C ASN A 284 11.58 -23.12 -0.68
N GLY A 285 11.80 -24.29 -1.28
CA GLY A 285 11.43 -25.57 -0.66
C GLY A 285 12.22 -25.86 0.63
N LEU A 286 13.50 -25.48 0.66
CA LEU A 286 14.33 -25.62 1.86
C LEU A 286 13.90 -24.65 2.98
N LEU A 287 13.54 -23.41 2.65
CA LEU A 287 13.03 -22.43 3.62
C LEU A 287 11.66 -22.87 4.15
N GLN A 288 10.79 -23.46 3.32
CA GLN A 288 9.54 -24.06 3.78
C GLN A 288 9.82 -25.21 4.76
N ALA A 289 10.72 -26.14 4.39
CA ALA A 289 11.08 -27.27 5.25
C ALA A 289 11.63 -26.81 6.60
N LEU A 290 12.48 -25.77 6.60
CA LEU A 290 12.98 -25.10 7.80
C LEU A 290 11.84 -24.65 8.73
N MET A 291 10.91 -23.83 8.22
CA MET A 291 9.83 -23.27 9.04
C MET A 291 8.91 -24.36 9.60
N PHE A 292 8.58 -25.39 8.80
CA PHE A 292 7.78 -26.52 9.27
C PHE A 292 8.52 -27.38 10.31
N ARG A 293 9.84 -27.54 10.19
CA ARG A 293 10.63 -28.23 11.22
C ARG A 293 10.68 -27.45 12.54
N LEU A 294 10.83 -26.13 12.48
CA LEU A 294 10.76 -25.27 13.68
C LEU A 294 9.38 -25.38 14.36
N ALA A 295 8.33 -25.57 13.57
CA ALA A 295 6.97 -25.84 14.03
C ALA A 295 6.71 -27.30 14.48
N ASN A 296 7.76 -28.14 14.56
CA ASN A 296 7.70 -29.56 14.93
C ASN A 296 6.85 -30.44 13.98
N TYR A 297 6.81 -30.13 12.68
CA TYR A 297 6.20 -31.02 11.68
C TYR A 297 7.17 -32.12 11.24
N ARG A 298 6.62 -33.25 10.80
CA ARG A 298 7.33 -34.24 9.96
C ARG A 298 7.31 -33.75 8.52
N VAL A 299 8.49 -33.65 7.90
CA VAL A 299 8.64 -33.01 6.59
C VAL A 299 9.27 -33.99 5.60
N THR A 300 8.63 -34.15 4.45
CA THR A 300 9.19 -34.87 3.30
C THR A 300 9.29 -33.93 2.11
N VAL A 301 10.49 -33.79 1.55
CA VAL A 301 10.79 -32.97 0.36
C VAL A 301 10.96 -33.88 -0.85
N TYR A 302 10.18 -33.66 -1.90
CA TYR A 302 10.17 -34.43 -3.14
C TYR A 302 10.87 -33.67 -4.27
N GLU A 303 11.73 -34.36 -5.02
CA GLU A 303 12.44 -33.82 -6.17
C GLU A 303 12.57 -34.84 -7.30
N GLY A 304 12.43 -34.42 -8.56
CA GLY A 304 12.71 -35.28 -9.70
C GLY A 304 14.21 -35.45 -9.92
N SER A 305 14.68 -36.69 -10.03
CA SER A 305 16.06 -37.00 -10.45
C SER A 305 16.23 -36.70 -11.95
N GLN A 306 16.37 -35.44 -12.35
CA GLN A 306 16.93 -35.13 -13.67
C GLN A 306 18.26 -34.40 -13.50
N ALA A 307 19.32 -35.13 -13.83
CA ALA A 307 20.67 -34.66 -14.02
C ALA A 307 20.78 -33.77 -15.29
N ASN A 308 20.09 -32.64 -15.29
CA ASN A 308 20.29 -31.54 -16.24
C ASN A 308 20.58 -30.24 -15.49
N ASP A 309 21.52 -30.32 -14.54
CA ASP A 309 22.23 -29.17 -13.96
C ASP A 309 23.29 -28.67 -14.94
N GLY A 310 22.84 -28.23 -16.10
CA GLY A 310 23.68 -27.61 -17.12
C GLY A 310 22.95 -26.42 -17.71
N VAL A 311 23.18 -25.24 -17.14
CA VAL A 311 23.03 -23.90 -17.74
C VAL A 311 22.03 -23.86 -18.91
N GLY A 312 20.75 -23.99 -18.59
CA GLY A 312 19.67 -23.69 -19.51
C GLY A 312 19.35 -22.20 -19.43
N ARG A 313 20.26 -21.33 -19.92
CA ARG A 313 19.88 -19.99 -20.39
C ARG A 313 18.95 -20.17 -21.60
N GLY A 314 17.70 -20.54 -21.33
CA GLY A 314 16.63 -20.50 -22.31
C GLY A 314 16.19 -19.06 -22.46
N SER A 315 16.78 -18.34 -23.41
CA SER A 315 16.18 -17.14 -23.99
C SER A 315 14.83 -17.54 -24.60
N VAL A 316 13.75 -17.50 -23.82
CA VAL A 316 12.39 -17.72 -24.31
C VAL A 316 11.47 -16.66 -23.76
N MET A 317 11.36 -15.59 -24.56
CA MET A 317 10.10 -14.99 -24.98
C MET A 317 9.15 -14.54 -23.86
N THR A 318 9.31 -13.27 -23.52
CA THR A 318 8.33 -12.35 -22.93
C THR A 318 6.99 -12.35 -23.67
N THR A 319 6.18 -13.39 -23.52
CA THR A 319 4.76 -13.39 -23.91
C THR A 319 3.98 -14.39 -23.04
N ALA A 320 3.92 -14.15 -21.74
CA ALA A 320 2.81 -14.61 -20.90
C ALA A 320 2.13 -13.35 -20.37
N ASN A 321 0.95 -13.06 -20.92
CA ASN A 321 0.02 -11.96 -20.65
C ASN A 321 0.38 -11.00 -19.50
N ALA A 322 1.10 -9.93 -19.84
CA ALA A 322 1.42 -8.77 -19.02
C ALA A 322 0.21 -7.87 -18.66
N GLN A 323 -0.95 -8.45 -18.33
CA GLN A 323 -2.13 -7.67 -17.95
C GLN A 323 -2.51 -7.78 -16.47
N HIS A 324 -1.93 -8.70 -15.68
CA HIS A 324 -2.37 -8.91 -14.29
C HIS A 324 -1.26 -8.96 -13.22
N ASP A 325 0.03 -9.02 -13.59
CA ASP A 325 1.13 -9.22 -12.62
C ASP A 325 1.83 -7.94 -12.09
N ASP A 326 1.43 -6.77 -12.57
CA ASP A 326 2.09 -5.50 -12.16
C ASP A 326 1.69 -5.01 -10.74
N TYR A 327 0.67 -5.60 -10.10
CA TYR A 327 -0.05 -4.90 -9.03
C TYR A 327 0.46 -5.09 -7.59
N LEU A 328 1.21 -6.15 -7.26
CA LEU A 328 1.44 -6.47 -5.84
C LEU A 328 2.86 -6.18 -5.30
N LEU A 329 3.90 -6.19 -6.14
CA LEU A 329 5.28 -5.99 -5.67
C LEU A 329 6.11 -4.99 -6.51
N LEU A 330 5.81 -4.77 -7.79
CA LEU A 330 6.59 -3.86 -8.64
C LEU A 330 6.06 -2.41 -8.65
N ALA A 331 4.78 -2.18 -8.32
CA ALA A 331 4.17 -0.84 -8.39
C ALA A 331 4.54 0.09 -7.22
N ASN A 332 5.15 -0.40 -6.14
CA ASN A 332 5.49 0.42 -4.98
C ASN A 332 6.88 0.08 -4.42
N PRO A 333 7.95 0.78 -4.86
CA PRO A 333 9.32 0.51 -4.42
C PRO A 333 9.50 0.59 -2.90
N TYR A 334 8.66 1.36 -2.20
CA TYR A 334 8.66 1.44 -0.75
C TYR A 334 8.29 0.09 -0.08
N LEU A 335 7.34 -0.65 -0.66
CA LEU A 335 6.96 -1.97 -0.14
C LEU A 335 8.11 -2.96 -0.33
N THR A 336 8.75 -2.93 -1.49
CA THR A 336 9.89 -3.80 -1.80
C THR A 336 11.04 -3.56 -0.83
N ASP A 337 11.35 -2.30 -0.53
CA ASP A 337 12.38 -1.94 0.45
C ASP A 337 12.01 -2.38 1.87
N GLU A 338 10.76 -2.17 2.29
CA GLU A 338 10.28 -2.57 3.63
C GLU A 338 10.28 -4.10 3.77
N PHE A 339 9.82 -4.85 2.77
CA PHE A 339 9.87 -6.31 2.76
C PHE A 339 11.30 -6.85 2.75
N ASN A 340 12.18 -6.25 1.94
CA ASN A 340 13.58 -6.64 1.92
C ASN A 340 14.24 -6.39 3.27
N GLY A 341 14.03 -5.24 3.90
CA GLY A 341 14.56 -4.93 5.23
C GLY A 341 14.11 -5.95 6.28
N VAL A 342 12.81 -6.25 6.31
CA VAL A 342 12.22 -7.25 7.21
C VAL A 342 12.78 -8.65 6.95
N GLY A 343 13.00 -9.02 5.70
CA GLY A 343 13.55 -10.32 5.33
C GLY A 343 15.03 -10.44 5.67
N ILE A 344 15.80 -9.36 5.55
CA ILE A 344 17.20 -9.28 5.99
C ILE A 344 17.29 -9.54 7.49
N GLU A 345 16.45 -8.89 8.31
CA GLU A 345 16.45 -9.12 9.76
C GLU A 345 16.21 -10.59 10.14
N LEU A 346 15.26 -11.26 9.47
CA LEU A 346 15.01 -12.68 9.70
C LEU A 346 16.17 -13.55 9.24
N PHE A 347 16.79 -13.21 8.11
CA PHE A 347 17.93 -13.94 7.57
C PHE A 347 19.16 -13.84 8.47
N GLU A 348 19.49 -12.64 8.95
CA GLU A 348 20.57 -12.42 9.92
C GLU A 348 20.34 -13.22 11.20
N LYS A 349 19.09 -13.26 11.68
CA LYS A 349 18.73 -14.09 12.83
C LYS A 349 18.90 -15.58 12.55
N LEU A 350 18.49 -16.06 11.38
CA LEU A 350 18.64 -17.46 10.99
C LEU A 350 20.11 -17.89 11.04
N LEU A 351 21.01 -17.05 10.51
CA LEU A 351 22.46 -17.30 10.55
C LEU A 351 23.01 -17.23 11.98
N ALA A 352 22.58 -16.26 12.78
CA ALA A 352 23.00 -16.13 14.18
C ALA A 352 22.58 -17.34 15.02
N ASP A 353 21.38 -17.87 14.79
CA ASP A 353 20.87 -19.05 15.51
C ASP A 353 21.46 -20.37 14.97
N ASN A 354 22.07 -20.38 13.78
CA ASN A 354 22.68 -21.56 13.14
C ASN A 354 24.10 -21.27 12.62
N PRO A 355 25.10 -21.11 13.50
CA PRO A 355 26.45 -20.66 13.12
C PRO A 355 27.22 -21.63 12.23
N SER A 356 26.73 -22.86 12.03
CA SER A 356 27.30 -23.84 11.10
C SER A 356 26.90 -23.62 9.64
N ILE A 357 25.96 -22.71 9.36
CA ILE A 357 25.61 -22.32 7.99
C ILE A 357 26.66 -21.32 7.53
N ASP A 358 27.43 -21.69 6.52
CA ASP A 358 28.39 -20.79 5.90
C ASP A 358 27.68 -19.89 4.87
N ALA A 359 27.76 -18.58 5.10
CA ALA A 359 27.19 -17.54 4.25
C ALA A 359 28.25 -16.50 3.83
N SER A 360 29.55 -16.83 3.88
CA SER A 360 30.61 -15.87 3.57
C SER A 360 30.62 -15.44 2.10
N ALA A 361 30.07 -14.24 1.86
CA ALA A 361 30.41 -13.25 0.83
C ALA A 361 30.87 -13.75 -0.56
N ASP A 362 29.91 -14.18 -1.39
CA ASP A 362 29.77 -13.72 -2.78
C ASP A 362 28.39 -14.18 -3.31
N GLY A 363 27.39 -13.31 -3.17
CA GLY A 363 26.05 -13.52 -3.74
C GLY A 363 25.13 -14.46 -2.96
N LEU A 364 23.86 -14.06 -2.89
CA LEU A 364 22.72 -14.73 -2.23
C LEU A 364 22.31 -16.07 -2.88
N GLU A 365 23.14 -16.64 -3.76
CA GLU A 365 22.99 -17.95 -4.40
C GLU A 365 24.15 -18.91 -4.08
N SER A 366 24.84 -18.69 -2.96
CA SER A 366 25.98 -19.53 -2.58
C SER A 366 25.54 -20.98 -2.33
N SER A 367 26.03 -21.91 -3.14
CA SER A 367 25.85 -23.37 -2.98
C SER A 367 26.18 -23.85 -1.56
N CYS A 368 27.10 -23.16 -0.88
CA CYS A 368 27.45 -23.39 0.53
C CYS A 368 26.26 -23.18 1.49
N PHE A 369 25.44 -22.15 1.28
CA PHE A 369 24.27 -21.88 2.11
C PHE A 369 23.22 -23.00 1.96
N LEU A 370 22.91 -23.37 0.71
CA LEU A 370 21.96 -24.45 0.40
C LEU A 370 22.45 -25.80 0.97
N ALA A 371 23.75 -26.08 0.85
CA ALA A 371 24.36 -27.28 1.42
C ALA A 371 24.29 -27.28 2.96
N GLY A 372 24.58 -26.14 3.59
CA GLY A 372 24.50 -25.95 5.04
C GLY A 372 23.09 -26.21 5.58
N ILE A 373 22.07 -25.55 5.00
CA ILE A 373 20.67 -25.78 5.38
C ILE A 373 20.25 -27.22 5.13
N THR A 374 20.54 -27.78 3.96
CA THR A 374 20.20 -29.18 3.67
C THR A 374 20.80 -30.12 4.73
N SER A 375 22.07 -29.93 5.08
CA SER A 375 22.75 -30.77 6.08
C SER A 375 22.07 -30.71 7.45
N LEU A 376 21.68 -29.51 7.89
CA LEU A 376 20.97 -29.33 9.15
C LEU A 376 19.55 -29.94 9.11
N LEU A 377 18.82 -29.74 8.01
CA LEU A 377 17.49 -30.32 7.83
C LEU A 377 17.53 -31.85 7.83
N LEU A 378 18.49 -32.46 7.15
CA LEU A 378 18.72 -33.91 7.19
C LEU A 378 18.96 -34.40 8.62
N ARG A 379 19.82 -33.71 9.39
CA ARG A 379 20.07 -34.06 10.80
C ARG A 379 18.83 -33.90 11.67
N SER A 380 17.95 -32.96 11.34
CA SER A 380 16.66 -32.73 12.02
C SER A 380 15.58 -33.76 11.69
N GLY A 381 15.87 -34.74 10.83
CA GLY A 381 14.93 -35.77 10.40
C GLY A 381 14.02 -35.38 9.22
N VAL A 382 14.39 -34.37 8.42
CA VAL A 382 13.71 -34.10 7.14
C VAL A 382 14.10 -35.17 6.13
N GLU A 383 13.08 -35.77 5.49
CA GLU A 383 13.29 -36.77 4.45
C GLU A 383 13.37 -36.11 3.07
N PHE A 384 14.46 -36.36 2.34
CA PHE A 384 14.61 -35.92 0.95
C PHE A 384 14.41 -37.12 0.03
N THR A 385 13.36 -37.08 -0.79
CA THR A 385 12.97 -38.16 -1.69
C THR A 385 13.23 -37.75 -3.14
N PRO A 386 14.13 -38.45 -3.87
CA PRO A 386 14.40 -38.19 -5.29
C PRO A 386 13.30 -38.82 -6.18
N LYS A 387 12.04 -38.45 -5.93
CA LYS A 387 10.87 -38.86 -6.69
C LYS A 387 10.14 -37.64 -7.25
N HIS A 388 9.95 -37.61 -8.56
CA HIS A 388 9.02 -36.68 -9.19
C HIS A 388 7.58 -37.13 -8.94
N LEU A 389 6.73 -36.24 -8.44
CA LEU A 389 5.32 -36.52 -8.18
C LEU A 389 4.44 -35.96 -9.30
N GLY A 390 3.64 -36.82 -9.92
CA GLY A 390 2.60 -36.39 -10.86
C GLY A 390 1.38 -35.82 -10.13
N LEU A 391 0.55 -35.03 -10.82
CA LEU A 391 -0.64 -34.37 -10.24
C LEU A 391 -1.57 -35.32 -9.47
N VAL A 392 -1.74 -36.56 -9.92
CA VAL A 392 -2.56 -37.57 -9.23
C VAL A 392 -1.95 -37.94 -7.88
N GLN A 393 -0.64 -38.13 -7.81
CA GLN A 393 0.06 -38.46 -6.56
C GLN A 393 0.06 -37.27 -5.60
N ILE A 394 0.19 -36.05 -6.13
CA ILE A 394 0.04 -34.81 -5.35
C ILE A 394 -1.36 -34.73 -4.76
N ALA A 395 -2.40 -35.01 -5.57
CA ALA A 395 -3.77 -35.02 -5.12
C ALA A 395 -4.03 -36.08 -4.03
N GLU A 396 -3.46 -37.28 -4.18
CA GLU A 396 -3.53 -38.35 -3.17
C GLU A 396 -2.87 -37.95 -1.86
N LEU A 397 -1.62 -37.44 -1.89
CA LEU A 397 -0.94 -36.94 -0.69
C LEU A 397 -1.74 -35.81 -0.03
N SER A 398 -2.32 -34.93 -0.83
CA SER A 398 -3.18 -33.84 -0.36
C SER A 398 -4.51 -34.31 0.22
N ARG A 399 -4.80 -35.61 0.34
CA ARG A 399 -5.97 -36.09 1.11
C ARG A 399 -5.64 -36.31 2.58
N GLU A 400 -4.39 -36.63 2.88
CA GLU A 400 -3.95 -37.05 4.21
C GLU A 400 -3.16 -35.95 4.94
N GLN A 401 -2.53 -35.05 4.17
CA GLN A 401 -1.65 -34.02 4.71
C GLN A 401 -1.62 -32.77 3.83
N PHE A 402 -0.96 -31.72 4.33
CA PHE A 402 -0.67 -30.53 3.52
C PHE A 402 0.41 -30.83 2.48
N VAL A 403 0.19 -30.35 1.26
CA VAL A 403 1.18 -30.42 0.17
C VAL A 403 1.50 -29.02 -0.30
N ILE A 404 2.78 -28.68 -0.34
CA ILE A 404 3.31 -27.40 -0.79
C ILE A 404 4.08 -27.65 -2.08
N THR A 405 3.68 -27.03 -3.19
CA THR A 405 4.49 -27.02 -4.40
C THR A 405 5.32 -25.75 -4.42
N ALA A 406 6.63 -25.89 -4.58
CA ALA A 406 7.59 -24.81 -4.75
C ALA A 406 8.35 -25.07 -6.06
N GLN A 407 7.73 -24.72 -7.20
CA GLN A 407 8.28 -25.05 -8.51
C GLN A 407 9.19 -23.92 -9.03
N GLY A 408 10.39 -24.28 -9.46
CA GLY A 408 11.28 -23.44 -10.27
C GLY A 408 11.44 -24.06 -11.66
N GLY A 409 11.19 -23.27 -12.71
CA GLY A 409 11.39 -23.64 -14.11
C GLY A 409 10.16 -24.21 -14.81
N GLY A 410 9.37 -23.33 -15.43
CA GLY A 410 8.29 -23.68 -16.36
C GLY A 410 7.30 -22.52 -16.58
N ALA A 411 6.39 -22.62 -17.56
CA ALA A 411 5.44 -21.55 -17.94
C ALA A 411 4.52 -20.99 -16.82
N LEU A 412 4.62 -21.54 -15.60
CA LEU A 412 4.08 -21.02 -14.35
C LEU A 412 5.25 -20.79 -13.38
N ASP A 413 6.15 -19.87 -13.75
CA ASP A 413 7.35 -19.59 -12.96
C ASP A 413 6.98 -18.92 -11.63
N GLY A 414 7.40 -19.52 -10.52
CA GLY A 414 7.49 -18.85 -9.23
C GLY A 414 6.37 -19.10 -8.22
N ILE A 415 5.37 -19.92 -8.48
CA ILE A 415 4.21 -20.03 -7.57
C ILE A 415 4.46 -21.05 -6.43
N SER A 416 4.30 -20.63 -5.17
CA SER A 416 4.17 -21.55 -4.03
C SER A 416 2.70 -21.89 -3.81
N ILE A 417 2.23 -23.07 -4.27
CA ILE A 417 0.83 -23.48 -4.12
C ILE A 417 0.68 -24.39 -2.91
N VAL A 418 -0.25 -24.04 -2.01
CA VAL A 418 -0.54 -24.85 -0.82
C VAL A 418 -1.88 -25.56 -0.99
N HIS A 419 -1.86 -26.89 -0.92
CA HIS A 419 -3.04 -27.76 -0.95
C HIS A 419 -3.32 -28.35 0.45
N CYS A 420 -4.60 -28.39 0.86
CA CYS A 420 -5.08 -29.09 2.06
C CYS A 420 -5.67 -30.47 1.73
N ALA A 421 -5.76 -31.33 2.76
CA ALA A 421 -6.66 -32.48 2.85
C ALA A 421 -7.97 -32.27 2.04
N ALA A 422 -8.13 -32.99 0.93
CA ALA A 422 -9.25 -32.99 -0.02
C ALA A 422 -9.40 -31.75 -0.95
N SER A 423 -8.30 -31.35 -1.61
CA SER A 423 -8.28 -30.59 -2.87
C SER A 423 -8.77 -29.13 -2.81
N ASN A 424 -8.65 -28.46 -1.66
CA ASN A 424 -8.84 -27.02 -1.57
C ASN A 424 -7.50 -26.28 -1.68
N LEU A 425 -7.40 -25.42 -2.69
CA LEU A 425 -6.33 -24.44 -2.86
C LEU A 425 -6.38 -23.43 -1.71
N ILE A 426 -5.29 -23.32 -0.93
CA ILE A 426 -5.23 -22.40 0.21
C ILE A 426 -4.62 -21.05 -0.20
N VAL A 427 -3.58 -21.08 -1.04
CA VAL A 427 -2.87 -19.90 -1.57
C VAL A 427 -2.38 -20.22 -2.98
N ASP A 428 -2.60 -19.30 -3.92
CA ASP A 428 -2.04 -19.27 -5.29
C ASP A 428 -1.48 -17.87 -5.55
N GLY A 429 -0.33 -17.77 -6.21
CA GLY A 429 0.35 -16.50 -6.50
C GLY A 429 1.86 -16.61 -6.73
N ALA A 430 2.35 -15.88 -7.74
CA ALA A 430 3.75 -15.81 -8.15
C ALA A 430 4.66 -15.27 -7.02
N THR A 431 5.43 -16.18 -6.44
CA THR A 431 6.50 -15.97 -5.46
C THR A 431 7.86 -16.20 -6.13
N TYR A 432 8.18 -15.43 -7.18
CA TYR A 432 9.57 -15.37 -7.60
C TYR A 432 10.36 -14.56 -6.57
N SER A 433 11.34 -15.21 -5.95
CA SER A 433 12.45 -14.48 -5.41
C SER A 433 13.71 -15.33 -5.52
N GLU A 434 14.64 -14.89 -6.36
CA GLU A 434 16.06 -15.26 -6.21
C GLU A 434 16.64 -14.74 -4.87
N CYS A 435 15.86 -13.95 -4.11
CA CYS A 435 16.27 -13.38 -2.83
C CYS A 435 15.78 -14.22 -1.65
N ILE A 436 16.73 -14.81 -0.91
CA ILE A 436 16.49 -15.59 0.31
C ILE A 436 15.62 -14.84 1.34
N THR A 437 15.76 -13.52 1.42
CA THR A 437 15.08 -12.67 2.39
C THR A 437 13.55 -12.66 2.20
N LEU A 438 13.10 -12.56 0.95
CA LEU A 438 11.68 -12.65 0.60
C LEU A 438 11.17 -14.09 0.73
N GLY A 439 11.97 -15.09 0.32
CA GLY A 439 11.63 -16.50 0.48
C GLY A 439 11.37 -16.89 1.94
N LEU A 440 12.13 -16.33 2.88
CA LEU A 440 11.97 -16.59 4.31
C LEU A 440 10.69 -15.97 4.89
N ILE A 441 10.32 -14.76 4.45
CA ILE A 441 9.03 -14.15 4.79
C ILE A 441 7.87 -15.02 4.31
N TRP A 442 7.94 -15.52 3.08
CA TRP A 442 6.92 -16.41 2.51
C TRP A 442 6.80 -17.73 3.28
N ALA A 443 7.92 -18.34 3.65
CA ALA A 443 7.93 -19.55 4.47
C ALA A 443 7.25 -19.33 5.83
N CYS A 444 7.51 -18.18 6.48
CA CYS A 444 6.83 -17.82 7.73
C CYS A 444 5.32 -17.67 7.53
N LEU A 445 4.89 -17.01 6.45
CA LEU A 445 3.47 -16.82 6.15
C LEU A 445 2.75 -18.15 5.90
N VAL A 446 3.32 -19.04 5.09
CA VAL A 446 2.73 -20.34 4.77
C VAL A 446 2.58 -21.20 6.03
N GLN A 447 3.61 -21.23 6.89
CA GLN A 447 3.56 -21.93 8.17
C GLN A 447 2.43 -21.40 9.07
N GLU A 448 2.32 -20.08 9.24
CA GLU A 448 1.29 -19.46 10.07
C GLU A 448 -0.13 -19.74 9.55
N ILE A 449 -0.35 -19.70 8.23
CA ILE A 449 -1.63 -20.05 7.61
C ILE A 449 -2.01 -21.50 7.91
N ILE A 450 -1.06 -22.43 7.78
CA ILE A 450 -1.31 -23.86 8.02
C ILE A 450 -1.61 -24.12 9.51
N GLN A 451 -0.84 -23.50 10.42
CA GLN A 451 -1.08 -23.63 11.86
C GLN A 451 -2.44 -23.06 12.30
N ALA A 452 -2.83 -21.90 11.77
CA ALA A 452 -4.12 -21.29 12.06
C ALA A 452 -5.29 -22.19 11.64
N LYS A 453 -5.18 -22.87 10.48
CA LYS A 453 -6.19 -23.82 10.00
C LYS A 453 -6.24 -25.11 10.83
N ALA A 454 -5.10 -25.64 11.26
CA ALA A 454 -5.05 -26.82 12.11
C ALA A 454 -5.72 -26.58 13.48
N ALA A 455 -5.60 -25.36 14.02
CA ALA A 455 -6.27 -24.97 15.27
C ALA A 455 -7.80 -24.86 15.09
N THR A 456 -8.27 -24.37 13.94
CA THR A 456 -9.72 -24.22 13.67
C THR A 456 -10.41 -25.55 13.42
N SER A 457 -9.76 -26.52 12.77
CA SER A 457 -10.31 -27.87 12.62
C SER A 457 -10.42 -28.59 13.96
N SER A 458 -9.45 -28.42 14.86
CA SER A 458 -9.52 -28.99 16.22
C SER A 458 -10.63 -28.41 17.09
N ALA A 459 -11.01 -27.13 16.89
CA ALA A 459 -12.06 -26.45 17.64
C ALA A 459 -13.49 -26.75 17.16
N LEU A 460 -13.65 -27.29 15.93
CA LEU A 460 -14.94 -27.73 15.39
C LEU A 460 -15.33 -29.16 15.83
N TYR A 461 -14.41 -29.90 16.46
CA TYR A 461 -14.63 -31.25 16.99
C TYR A 461 -14.64 -31.29 18.54
N GLN A 462 -14.73 -30.14 19.21
CA GLN A 462 -15.06 -29.99 20.63
C GLN A 462 -16.41 -29.28 20.75
#